data_AF-A0A1V1UKY6-F1
#
_entry.id   AF-A0A1V1UKY6-F1
#
_cell.length_a   1.000
_cell.length_b   1.000
_cell.length_c   1.000
_cell.angle_alpha   90.00
_cell.angle_beta   90.00
_cell.angle_gamma   90.00
#
_symmetry.space_group_name_H-M   'P 1'
#
loop_
_entity.id
_entity.type
_entity.pdbx_description
1 polymer ?
#
loop_
_entity_poly.entity_id
_entity_poly.type
_entity_poly.pdbx_seq_one_letter_code
_entity_poly.pdbx_strand_id
1 'polypeptide(L)' 'MPRQERLEAKAKAIKRILDARTREVVGWLYEWNTGEILPRWKDGRREKVIYE' A
#
# COMPACT_ATOMS: atom_id res chain seq x y z
N MET A 1 -2.04 18.62 -28.73
CA MET A 1 -1.12 18.40 -27.60
C MET A 1 -1.72 17.32 -26.72
N PRO A 2 -1.26 16.05 -26.77
CA PRO A 2 -1.81 15.03 -25.90
C PRO A 2 -1.37 15.36 -24.48
N ARG A 3 -2.35 15.41 -23.57
CA ARG A 3 -2.19 15.68 -22.14
C ARG A 3 -1.04 14.82 -21.66
N GLN A 4 0.07 15.48 -21.35
CA GLN A 4 1.29 14.89 -20.82
C GLN A 4 0.84 14.07 -19.61
N GLU A 5 0.69 12.77 -19.85
CA GLU A 5 0.33 11.79 -18.84
C GLU A 5 1.37 11.98 -17.77
N ARG A 6 0.95 12.61 -16.69
CA ARG A 6 1.83 12.88 -15.57
C ARG A 6 2.42 11.52 -15.22
N LEU A 7 3.73 11.39 -15.43
CA LEU A 7 4.57 10.38 -14.83
C LEU A 7 4.61 10.63 -13.30
N GLU A 8 3.48 10.97 -12.69
CA GLU A 8 3.26 10.97 -11.26
C GLU A 8 3.35 9.50 -10.87
N ALA A 9 4.41 9.15 -10.15
CA ALA A 9 4.68 7.80 -9.67
C ALA A 9 3.39 7.14 -9.14
N LYS A 10 2.80 6.25 -9.96
CA LYS A 10 1.51 5.62 -9.68
C LYS A 10 1.74 4.47 -8.72
N ALA A 11 1.70 4.75 -7.42
CA ALA A 11 1.67 3.72 -6.40
C ALA A 11 0.37 2.92 -6.53
N LYS A 12 0.44 1.64 -6.89
CA LYS A 12 -0.72 0.75 -7.00
C LYS A 12 -0.89 -0.01 -5.69
N ALA A 13 -2.07 0.06 -5.09
CA ALA A 13 -2.40 -0.80 -3.97
C ALA A 13 -2.43 -2.26 -4.45
N ILE A 14 -1.52 -3.09 -3.97
CA ILE A 14 -1.40 -4.50 -4.36
C ILE A 14 -2.00 -5.44 -3.31
N LYS A 15 -1.91 -5.09 -2.04
CA LYS A 15 -2.38 -5.92 -0.92
C LYS A 15 -2.95 -5.09 0.22
N ARG A 16 -3.82 -5.70 1.00
CA ARG A 16 -4.32 -5.13 2.27
C ARG A 16 -3.45 -5.65 3.40
N ILE A 17 -3.21 -4.77 4.37
CA ILE A 17 -2.54 -5.12 5.62
C ILE A 17 -3.64 -5.23 6.67
N LEU A 18 -3.87 -6.45 7.15
CA LEU A 18 -4.86 -6.76 8.16
C LEU A 18 -4.18 -6.95 9.51
N ASP A 19 -4.82 -6.52 10.60
CA ASP A 19 -4.38 -6.86 11.94
C ASP A 19 -4.56 -8.37 12.17
N ALA A 20 -3.52 -9.05 12.67
CA ALA A 20 -3.57 -10.50 12.81
C ALA A 20 -4.55 -10.97 13.90
N ARG A 21 -4.91 -10.12 14.87
CA ARG A 21 -5.80 -10.47 15.99
C ARG A 21 -7.26 -10.23 15.64
N THR A 22 -7.54 -9.09 15.03
CA THR A 22 -8.90 -8.59 14.76
C THR A 22 -9.33 -8.76 13.31
N ARG A 23 -8.39 -9.05 12.39
CA ARG A 23 -8.58 -9.08 10.92
C ARG A 23 -9.02 -7.75 10.32
N GLU A 24 -8.91 -6.65 11.06
CA GLU A 24 -9.26 -5.32 10.55
C GLU A 24 -8.19 -4.78 9.61
N VAL A 25 -8.59 -4.00 8.60
CA VAL A 25 -7.65 -3.33 7.69
C VAL A 25 -6.92 -2.21 8.44
N VAL A 26 -5.63 -2.44 8.71
CA VAL A 26 -4.74 -1.47 9.36
C VAL A 26 -3.80 -0.77 8.39
N GLY A 27 -3.79 -1.18 7.13
CA GLY A 27 -3.00 -0.53 6.08
C GLY A 27 -3.15 -1.16 4.71
N TRP A 28 -2.35 -0.66 3.77
CA TRP A 28 -2.25 -1.17 2.40
C TRP A 28 -0.80 -1.23 1.98
N LEU A 29 -0.46 -2.25 1.22
CA LEU A 29 0.82 -2.40 0.57
C LEU A 29 0.73 -1.79 -0.82
N TYR A 30 1.58 -0.81 -1.09
CA TYR A 30 1.65 -0.17 -2.38
C TYR A 30 2.91 -0.61 -3.11
N GLU A 31 2.74 -1.02 -4.36
CA GLU A 31 3.84 -1.23 -5.30
C GLU A 31 3.98 0.01 -6.16
N TRP A 32 5.19 0.56 -6.17
CA TRP A 32 5.57 1.68 -7.01
C TRP A 32 6.05 1.16 -8.35
N ASN A 33 5.91 1.97 -9.39
CA ASN A 33 6.43 1.67 -10.72
C ASN A 33 7.96 1.52 -10.77
N THR A 34 8.67 1.93 -9.71
CA THR A 34 10.10 1.68 -9.50
C THR A 34 10.41 0.24 -9.05
N GLY A 35 9.39 -0.56 -8.73
CA GLY A 35 9.52 -1.89 -8.12
C GLY A 35 9.63 -1.85 -6.60
N GLU A 36 9.58 -0.67 -5.99
CA GLU A 36 9.56 -0.53 -4.54
C GLU A 36 8.19 -0.90 -3.97
N ILE A 37 8.20 -1.64 -2.85
CA ILE A 37 6.98 -2.03 -2.15
C ILE A 37 6.99 -1.37 -0.78
N LEU A 38 6.06 -0.46 -0.53
CA LEU A 38 5.97 0.29 0.72
C LEU A 38 4.61 0.09 1.41
N PRO A 39 4.61 -0.29 2.70
CA PRO A 39 3.39 -0.34 3.49
C PRO A 39 2.95 1.06 3.92
N ARG A 40 1.69 1.40 3.69
CA ARG A 40 1.03 2.57 4.25
C ARG A 40 0.11 2.12 5.39
N TRP A 41 0.39 2.61 6.59
CA TRP A 41 -0.36 2.28 7.80
C TRP A 41 -1.39 3.36 8.10
N LYS A 42 -2.59 2.96 8.53
CA LYS A 42 -3.67 3.89 8.93
C LYS A 42 -3.44 4.49 10.31
N ASP A 43 -3.03 3.67 11.28
CA ASP A 43 -3.01 4.01 12.72
C ASP A 43 -1.66 3.66 13.38
N GLY A 44 -0.58 3.74 12.59
CA GLY A 44 0.77 3.35 13.01
C GLY A 44 1.17 1.93 12.62
N ARG A 45 2.48 1.69 12.62
CA ARG A 45 3.06 0.39 12.25
C ARG A 45 2.68 -0.65 13.30
N ARG A 46 2.05 -1.73 12.88
CA ARG A 46 1.76 -2.90 13.73
C ARG A 46 2.71 -4.05 13.44
N GLU A 47 3.11 -4.76 14.48
CA GLU A 47 4.06 -5.88 14.37
C GLU A 47 3.38 -7.19 13.95
N LYS A 48 2.12 -7.40 14.36
CA LYS A 48 1.36 -8.62 14.06
C LYS A 48 0.32 -8.34 12.98
N VAL A 49 0.73 -8.41 11.72
CA VAL A 49 -0.15 -8.19 10.57
C VAL A 49 -0.11 -9.30 9.54
N ILE A 50 -1.19 -9.41 8.79
CA ILE A 50 -1.39 -10.35 7.69
C ILE A 50 -1.47 -9.54 6.39
N TYR A 51 -0.71 -9.94 5.39
CA TYR A 51 -0.77 -9.34 4.05
C TYR A 51 -1.65 -10.20 3.17
N GLU A 52 -2.82 -9.67 2.81
CA GLU A 52 -3.80 -10.31 1.92
C GLU A 52 -3.73 -9.69 0.53
#